data_AF-A0A8X8H7A2-F1
#
_entry.id   AF-A0A8X8H7A2-F1
#
_cell.length_a   1.000
_cell.length_b   1.000
_cell.length_c   1.000
_cell.angle_alpha   90.00
_cell.angle_beta   90.00
_cell.angle_gamma   90.00
#
_symmetry.space_group_name_H-M   'P 1'
#
loop_
_entity.id
_entity.type
_entity.pdbx_description
1 polymer ?
#
loop_
_entity_poly.entity_id
_entity_poly.type
_entity_poly.pdbx_seq_one_letter_code
_entity_poly.pdbx_strand_id
1 'polypeptide(L)'
;MTRLALLALLLLAVAGCGGGRDRQAAFDRPAPAASAAVIAPRFGDADPHPWDGRAPQTYAVHGIDAARFQGEIDWPAARAAGVNFAFLKATEGGDRVDERFADHWRGAGRAGVARGAYHFHYHCRPAAEQARWFIRNVPRVAGALPPVLDMEWTPFSPTCTIRPDGAVVRREAEIFMDAVEAHYGQRPLIYTSIDFWEDNQMWRIPRAEFWLRSVAAHPDRLYRHPWTFWQYSSTGLIDGVTGEVDLNVFAGSAQDWRNWLAARAR
;
A
#
# COMPACT_ATOMS: atom_id res chain seq x y z
N MET A 1 -58.67 36.11 30.96
CA MET A 1 -57.95 35.97 29.68
C MET A 1 -56.50 35.62 29.99
N THR A 2 -55.92 34.65 29.26
CA THR A 2 -54.50 34.21 29.21
C THR A 2 -53.85 33.66 30.50
N ARG A 3 -52.98 32.64 30.49
CA ARG A 3 -52.77 31.37 29.77
C ARG A 3 -51.65 30.64 30.58
N LEU A 4 -51.67 29.31 30.62
CA LEU A 4 -50.68 28.43 31.27
C LEU A 4 -49.24 28.67 30.79
N ALA A 5 -48.26 28.36 31.64
CA ALA A 5 -46.97 27.79 31.22
C ALA A 5 -46.41 26.86 32.31
N LEU A 6 -46.59 25.54 32.10
CA LEU A 6 -45.79 24.49 32.76
C LEU A 6 -44.43 24.44 32.06
N LEU A 7 -43.33 24.56 32.81
CA LEU A 7 -41.99 24.21 32.31
C LEU A 7 -41.83 22.69 32.31
N ALA A 8 -41.75 22.09 31.12
CA ALA A 8 -41.31 20.72 30.91
C ALA A 8 -39.78 20.72 30.71
N LEU A 9 -39.05 20.01 31.58
CA LEU A 9 -37.63 19.74 31.43
C LEU A 9 -37.43 18.67 30.35
N LEU A 10 -36.96 19.04 29.15
CA LEU A 10 -36.51 18.09 28.15
C LEU A 10 -35.05 17.70 28.42
N LEU A 11 -34.83 16.46 28.88
CA LEU A 11 -33.52 15.81 28.86
C LEU A 11 -33.22 15.35 27.43
N LEU A 12 -32.36 16.08 26.72
CA LEU A 12 -31.77 15.59 25.47
C LEU A 12 -30.73 14.51 25.80
N ALA A 13 -31.08 13.25 25.59
CA ALA A 13 -30.12 12.17 25.48
C ALA A 13 -29.36 12.33 24.15
N VAL A 14 -28.09 12.75 24.23
CA VAL A 14 -27.18 12.72 23.09
C VAL A 14 -26.81 11.26 22.84
N ALA A 15 -27.47 10.64 21.86
CA ALA A 15 -27.03 9.37 21.30
C ALA A 15 -25.71 9.61 20.57
N GLY A 16 -24.59 9.33 21.24
CA GLY A 16 -23.28 9.33 20.61
C GLY A 16 -23.21 8.22 19.56
N CYS A 17 -23.05 8.59 18.28
CA CYS A 17 -22.78 7.65 17.20
C CYS A 17 -21.48 6.89 17.49
N GLY A 18 -21.61 5.65 17.96
CA GLY A 18 -20.50 4.72 18.17
C GLY A 18 -19.95 4.18 16.86
N GLY A 19 -19.32 5.02 16.03
CA GLY A 19 -18.67 4.59 14.79
C GLY A 19 -17.25 4.03 14.97
N GLY A 20 -16.67 4.15 16.17
CA GLY A 20 -15.28 3.76 16.44
C GLY A 20 -15.09 2.31 16.90
N ARG A 21 -16.08 1.71 17.58
CA ARG A 21 -15.93 0.36 18.16
C ARG A 21 -16.10 -0.75 17.12
N ASP A 22 -16.95 -0.57 16.11
CA ASP A 22 -17.20 -1.61 15.08
C ASP A 22 -16.07 -1.75 14.06
N ARG A 23 -15.31 -0.67 13.79
CA ARG A 23 -14.15 -0.74 12.88
C ARG A 23 -12.96 -1.47 13.51
N GLN A 24 -12.74 -1.30 14.81
CA GLN A 24 -11.67 -1.99 15.54
C GLN A 24 -11.98 -3.50 15.66
N ALA A 25 -13.22 -3.84 16.01
CA ALA A 25 -13.69 -5.22 16.16
C ALA A 25 -13.52 -6.07 14.88
N ALA A 26 -13.50 -5.44 13.70
CA ALA A 26 -13.29 -6.12 12.42
C ALA A 26 -11.84 -6.58 12.17
N PHE A 27 -10.85 -6.03 12.87
CA PHE A 27 -9.43 -6.40 12.75
C PHE A 27 -8.95 -7.39 13.84
N ASP A 28 -9.80 -7.71 14.82
CA ASP A 28 -9.41 -8.39 16.07
C ASP A 28 -9.27 -9.92 15.96
N ARG A 29 -9.58 -10.53 14.81
CA ARG A 29 -9.26 -11.96 14.59
C ARG A 29 -7.82 -12.11 14.11
N PRO A 30 -6.97 -12.89 14.80
CA PRO A 30 -5.63 -13.20 14.32
C PRO A 30 -5.74 -13.84 12.94
N ALA A 31 -5.24 -13.16 11.91
CA ALA A 31 -4.98 -13.81 10.64
C ALA A 31 -3.86 -14.85 10.87
N PRO A 32 -3.90 -16.01 10.21
CA PRO A 32 -2.75 -16.90 10.19
C PRO A 32 -1.52 -16.13 9.69
N ALA A 33 -0.35 -16.45 10.23
CA ALA A 33 0.90 -15.88 9.74
C ALA A 33 1.01 -16.10 8.23
N ALA A 34 1.51 -15.10 7.50
CA ALA A 34 1.69 -15.20 6.06
C ALA A 34 2.50 -16.46 5.72
N SER A 35 2.06 -17.21 4.72
CA SER A 35 2.77 -18.42 4.32
C SER A 35 4.08 -18.04 3.64
N ALA A 36 5.19 -18.52 4.20
CA ALA A 36 6.53 -18.37 3.63
C ALA A 36 6.73 -19.20 2.33
N ALA A 37 5.76 -20.04 1.97
CA ALA A 37 5.79 -20.79 0.73
C ALA A 37 5.53 -19.86 -0.46
N VAL A 38 6.37 -19.98 -1.48
CA VAL A 38 6.24 -19.26 -2.75
C VAL A 38 5.50 -20.15 -3.74
N ILE A 39 4.37 -19.67 -4.26
CA ILE A 39 3.59 -20.29 -5.32
C ILE A 39 4.00 -19.63 -6.64
N ALA A 40 4.34 -20.44 -7.64
CA ALA A 40 4.71 -19.94 -8.95
C ALA A 40 3.55 -19.15 -9.59
N PRO A 41 3.82 -17.99 -10.21
CA PRO A 41 2.79 -17.15 -10.80
C PRO A 41 2.14 -17.83 -12.00
N ARG A 42 0.81 -17.71 -12.09
CA ARG A 42 0.00 -17.98 -13.29
C ARG A 42 -0.71 -16.69 -13.69
N PHE A 43 0.09 -15.67 -13.99
CA PHE A 43 -0.41 -14.35 -14.35
C PHE A 43 -0.43 -14.21 -15.86
N GLY A 44 -1.53 -13.71 -16.41
CA GLY A 44 -1.59 -13.12 -17.74
C GLY A 44 -1.31 -11.62 -17.68
N ASP A 45 -1.23 -11.02 -18.86
CA ASP A 45 -1.10 -9.58 -19.04
C ASP A 45 -1.82 -9.22 -20.35
N ALA A 46 -2.70 -8.22 -20.32
CA ALA A 46 -3.48 -7.79 -21.47
C ALA A 46 -2.63 -7.02 -22.50
N ASP A 47 -1.56 -6.36 -22.04
CA ASP A 47 -0.62 -5.60 -22.89
C ASP A 47 0.83 -5.84 -22.42
N PRO A 48 1.37 -7.05 -22.60
CA PRO A 48 2.69 -7.39 -22.10
C PRO A 48 3.79 -6.63 -22.85
N HIS A 49 4.68 -5.98 -22.10
CA HIS A 49 5.90 -5.44 -22.68
C HIS A 49 6.85 -6.55 -23.15
N PRO A 50 7.39 -6.49 -24.39
CA PRO A 50 8.39 -7.44 -24.86
C PRO A 50 9.76 -7.13 -24.23
N TRP A 51 10.10 -7.84 -23.15
CA TRP A 51 11.33 -7.61 -22.40
C TRP A 51 12.60 -8.04 -23.16
N ASP A 52 13.52 -7.10 -23.33
CA ASP A 52 14.88 -7.39 -23.78
C ASP A 52 15.78 -7.79 -22.59
N GLY A 53 16.13 -9.07 -22.50
CA GLY A 53 17.03 -9.60 -21.47
C GLY A 53 16.29 -10.11 -20.22
N ARG A 54 16.59 -9.52 -19.05
CA ARG A 54 16.04 -10.02 -17.78
C ARG A 54 14.60 -9.53 -17.59
N ALA A 55 13.65 -10.42 -17.82
CA ALA A 55 12.22 -10.16 -17.72
C ALA A 55 11.67 -10.38 -16.28
N PRO A 56 10.53 -9.78 -15.90
CA PRO A 56 9.89 -10.01 -14.60
C PRO A 56 9.66 -11.49 -14.29
N GLN A 57 9.36 -12.31 -15.31
CA GLN A 57 9.09 -13.75 -15.16
C GLN A 57 10.32 -14.55 -14.70
N THR A 58 11.51 -13.95 -14.71
CA THR A 58 12.73 -14.58 -14.17
C THR A 58 12.82 -14.50 -12.64
N TYR A 59 11.98 -13.68 -12.00
CA TYR A 59 11.91 -13.57 -10.55
C TYR A 59 10.94 -14.60 -9.98
N ALA A 60 11.26 -15.16 -8.81
CA ALA A 60 10.49 -16.28 -8.26
C ALA A 60 9.20 -15.83 -7.56
N VAL A 61 9.17 -14.59 -7.04
CA VAL A 61 8.14 -14.13 -6.11
C VAL A 61 7.37 -12.98 -6.74
N HIS A 62 6.13 -13.27 -7.10
CA HIS A 62 5.22 -12.32 -7.69
C HIS A 62 4.10 -11.94 -6.71
N GLY A 63 3.56 -10.74 -6.91
CA GLY A 63 2.48 -10.18 -6.13
C GLY A 63 1.74 -9.09 -6.90
N ILE A 64 0.82 -8.45 -6.22
CA ILE A 64 0.02 -7.35 -6.77
C ILE A 64 0.07 -6.13 -5.86
N ASP A 65 -0.41 -5.01 -6.38
CA ASP A 65 -0.95 -3.95 -5.56
C ASP A 65 -2.39 -3.63 -5.98
N ALA A 66 -3.21 -3.21 -5.02
CA ALA A 66 -4.64 -3.03 -5.23
C ALA A 66 -5.21 -1.90 -4.39
N ALA A 67 -6.22 -1.24 -4.95
CA ALA A 67 -7.04 -0.22 -4.31
C ALA A 67 -8.52 -0.54 -4.54
N ARG A 68 -9.42 0.37 -4.16
CA ARG A 68 -10.86 0.22 -4.43
C ARG A 68 -11.23 -0.06 -5.90
N PHE A 69 -10.37 0.32 -6.85
CA PHE A 69 -10.61 0.16 -8.28
C PHE A 69 -10.65 -1.32 -8.73
N GLN A 70 -9.93 -2.20 -8.04
CA GLN A 70 -9.94 -3.64 -8.30
C GLN A 70 -11.19 -4.34 -7.74
N GLY A 71 -12.11 -3.60 -7.10
CA GLY A 71 -13.37 -4.16 -6.61
C GLY A 71 -13.19 -5.29 -5.61
N GLU A 72 -14.01 -6.34 -5.74
CA GLU A 72 -13.89 -7.56 -4.94
C GLU A 72 -12.85 -8.50 -5.54
N ILE A 73 -12.01 -9.08 -4.68
CA ILE A 73 -10.96 -10.03 -5.06
C ILE A 73 -11.23 -11.37 -4.35
N ASP A 74 -11.29 -12.44 -5.13
CA ASP A 74 -11.24 -13.82 -4.62
C ASP A 74 -9.79 -14.13 -4.23
N TRP A 75 -9.45 -13.80 -2.99
CA TRP A 75 -8.10 -13.97 -2.45
C TRP A 75 -7.62 -15.42 -2.43
N PRO A 76 -8.44 -16.43 -2.10
CA PRO A 76 -8.06 -17.83 -2.29
C PRO A 76 -7.66 -18.18 -3.74
N ALA A 77 -8.43 -17.76 -4.73
CA ALA A 77 -8.10 -17.97 -6.14
C ALA A 77 -6.81 -17.22 -6.53
N ALA A 78 -6.70 -15.95 -6.14
CA ALA A 78 -5.51 -15.13 -6.40
C ALA A 78 -4.25 -15.72 -5.75
N ARG A 79 -4.34 -16.20 -4.51
CA ARG A 79 -3.25 -16.91 -3.84
C ARG A 79 -2.87 -18.17 -4.61
N ALA A 80 -3.86 -18.98 -5.00
CA ALA A 80 -3.62 -20.20 -5.76
C ALA A 80 -2.98 -19.90 -7.13
N ALA A 81 -3.26 -18.73 -7.72
CA ALA A 81 -2.65 -18.22 -8.95
C ALA A 81 -1.24 -17.65 -8.76
N GLY A 82 -0.69 -17.64 -7.54
CA GLY A 82 0.67 -17.20 -7.26
C GLY A 82 0.80 -15.74 -6.80
N VAL A 83 -0.28 -15.11 -6.32
CA VAL A 83 -0.18 -13.86 -5.56
C VAL A 83 0.44 -14.17 -4.19
N ASN A 84 1.75 -14.02 -4.08
CA ASN A 84 2.50 -14.31 -2.86
C ASN A 84 2.48 -13.15 -1.88
N PHE A 85 2.45 -11.92 -2.41
CA PHE A 85 2.30 -10.70 -1.63
C PHE A 85 1.30 -9.73 -2.27
N ALA A 86 0.78 -8.81 -1.45
CA ALA A 86 -0.05 -7.70 -1.89
C ALA A 86 0.26 -6.41 -1.11
N PHE A 87 0.44 -5.29 -1.83
CA PHE A 87 0.41 -3.95 -1.22
C PHE A 87 -0.97 -3.33 -1.45
N LEU A 88 -1.64 -2.95 -0.37
CA LEU A 88 -3.05 -2.56 -0.39
C LEU A 88 -3.21 -1.09 -0.05
N LYS A 89 -3.89 -0.32 -0.90
CA LYS A 89 -4.14 1.09 -0.63
C LYS A 89 -4.91 1.22 0.66
N ALA A 90 -4.38 1.96 1.62
CA ALA A 90 -5.06 2.20 2.88
C ALA A 90 -5.62 3.62 2.96
N THR A 91 -4.77 4.60 2.66
CA THR A 91 -5.10 6.00 2.86
C THR A 91 -4.45 6.87 1.78
N GLU A 92 -4.99 8.08 1.65
CA GLU A 92 -4.52 9.12 0.75
C GLU A 92 -4.64 10.46 1.47
N GLY A 93 -3.58 11.26 1.45
CA GLY A 93 -3.56 12.57 2.09
C GLY A 93 -3.88 12.53 3.60
N GLY A 94 -4.62 13.53 4.07
CA GLY A 94 -4.88 13.73 5.50
C GLY A 94 -6.23 13.21 6.00
N ASP A 95 -7.08 12.73 5.10
CA ASP A 95 -8.52 12.60 5.35
C ASP A 95 -9.24 11.50 4.53
N ARG A 96 -8.55 10.81 3.60
CA ARG A 96 -9.18 9.75 2.79
C ARG A 96 -8.70 8.36 3.19
N VAL A 97 -9.65 7.46 3.38
CA VAL A 97 -9.44 6.00 3.52
C VAL A 97 -9.89 5.34 2.23
N ASP A 98 -9.16 4.35 1.75
CA ASP A 98 -9.63 3.52 0.65
C ASP A 98 -10.78 2.61 1.13
N GLU A 99 -11.92 2.68 0.44
CA GLU A 99 -13.15 2.01 0.82
C GLU A 99 -13.05 0.47 0.83
N ARG A 100 -12.09 -0.11 0.09
CA ARG A 100 -11.86 -1.55 0.05
C ARG A 100 -10.71 -2.02 0.92
N PHE A 101 -9.95 -1.11 1.54
CA PHE A 101 -8.77 -1.46 2.34
C PHE A 101 -9.07 -2.56 3.36
N ALA A 102 -10.12 -2.40 4.16
CA ALA A 102 -10.42 -3.35 5.23
C ALA A 102 -10.77 -4.76 4.69
N ASP A 103 -11.50 -4.82 3.57
CA ASP A 103 -11.90 -6.07 2.93
C ASP A 103 -10.70 -6.77 2.28
N HIS A 104 -9.91 -6.03 1.50
CA HIS A 104 -8.68 -6.52 0.89
C HIS A 104 -7.68 -6.99 1.94
N TRP A 105 -7.48 -6.18 2.99
CA TRP A 105 -6.58 -6.48 4.10
C TRP A 105 -6.96 -7.84 4.70
N ARG A 106 -8.22 -8.02 5.14
CA ARG A 106 -8.66 -9.27 5.75
C ARG A 106 -8.66 -10.45 4.77
N GLY A 107 -9.08 -10.23 3.53
CA GLY A 107 -9.14 -11.26 2.49
C GLY A 107 -7.76 -11.84 2.18
N ALA A 108 -6.78 -10.97 1.90
CA ALA A 108 -5.40 -11.35 1.66
C ALA A 108 -4.81 -12.12 2.84
N GLY A 109 -5.02 -11.62 4.06
CA GLY A 109 -4.52 -12.26 5.28
C GLY A 109 -5.11 -13.66 5.51
N ARG A 110 -6.43 -13.85 5.29
CA ARG A 110 -7.07 -15.17 5.40
C ARG A 110 -6.60 -16.16 4.34
N ALA A 111 -6.27 -15.68 3.14
CA ALA A 111 -5.71 -16.51 2.08
C ALA A 111 -4.21 -16.81 2.27
N GLY A 112 -3.56 -16.28 3.32
CA GLY A 112 -2.14 -16.48 3.58
C GLY A 112 -1.20 -15.66 2.68
N VAL A 113 -1.72 -14.64 1.98
CA VAL A 113 -0.95 -13.67 1.20
C VAL A 113 -0.22 -12.71 2.15
N ALA A 114 1.09 -12.54 1.96
CA ALA A 114 1.84 -11.54 2.71
C ALA A 114 1.36 -10.14 2.31
N ARG A 115 0.97 -9.31 3.28
CA ARG A 115 0.26 -8.05 2.96
C ARG A 115 0.91 -6.85 3.64
N GLY A 116 1.03 -5.78 2.88
CA GLY A 116 1.44 -4.45 3.33
C GLY A 116 0.37 -3.42 2.99
N ALA A 117 0.40 -2.29 3.68
CA ALA A 117 -0.51 -1.18 3.42
C ALA A 117 0.29 -0.02 2.82
N TYR A 118 -0.25 0.67 1.81
CA TYR A 118 0.37 1.85 1.24
C TYR A 118 -0.44 3.13 1.47
N HIS A 119 0.29 4.23 1.57
CA HIS A 119 -0.23 5.59 1.69
C HIS A 119 0.08 6.37 0.41
N PHE A 120 -0.95 6.84 -0.29
CA PHE A 120 -0.77 7.73 -1.45
C PHE A 120 -0.52 9.15 -0.98
N HIS A 121 0.70 9.66 -1.18
CA HIS A 121 1.11 10.96 -0.68
C HIS A 121 0.41 12.10 -1.42
N TYR A 122 -0.02 13.10 -0.66
CA TYR A 122 -0.71 14.27 -1.18
C TYR A 122 0.07 15.55 -0.86
N HIS A 123 0.77 16.09 -1.86
CA HIS A 123 1.77 17.16 -1.71
C HIS A 123 1.25 18.44 -1.05
N CYS A 124 -0.06 18.70 -1.10
CA CYS A 124 -0.68 19.89 -0.51
C CYS A 124 -1.05 19.72 0.98
N ARG A 125 -0.57 18.67 1.64
CA ARG A 125 -0.80 18.42 3.08
C ARG A 125 0.51 18.09 3.80
N PRO A 126 0.72 18.54 5.04
CA PRO A 126 1.94 18.22 5.78
C PRO A 126 2.12 16.71 5.98
N ALA A 127 3.32 16.18 5.73
CA ALA A 127 3.60 14.75 5.87
C ALA A 127 3.30 14.20 7.27
N ALA A 128 3.54 15.00 8.33
CA ALA A 128 3.24 14.60 9.69
C ALA A 128 1.73 14.34 9.92
N GLU A 129 0.87 15.09 9.24
CA GLU A 129 -0.58 14.87 9.28
C GLU A 129 -0.98 13.58 8.58
N GLN A 130 -0.42 13.37 7.39
CA GLN A 130 -0.62 12.18 6.58
C GLN A 130 -0.14 10.91 7.30
N ALA A 131 1.01 10.95 7.99
CA ALA A 131 1.52 9.85 8.80
C ALA A 131 0.58 9.50 9.95
N ARG A 132 0.08 10.51 10.69
CA ARG A 132 -0.93 10.28 11.74
C ARG A 132 -2.22 9.69 11.15
N TRP A 133 -2.60 10.10 9.95
CA TRP A 133 -3.77 9.56 9.26
C TRP A 133 -3.59 8.09 8.85
N PHE A 134 -2.45 7.74 8.28
CA PHE A 134 -2.09 6.35 7.99
C PHE A 134 -2.11 5.48 9.26
N ILE A 135 -1.41 5.92 10.31
CA ILE A 135 -1.31 5.20 11.59
C ILE A 135 -2.68 4.92 12.22
N ARG A 136 -3.61 5.88 12.16
CA ARG A 136 -4.96 5.70 12.70
C ARG A 136 -5.79 4.67 11.96
N ASN A 137 -5.51 4.42 10.68
CA ASN A 137 -6.36 3.62 9.80
C ASN A 137 -5.75 2.26 9.43
N VAL A 138 -4.46 2.05 9.66
CA VAL A 138 -3.77 0.80 9.35
C VAL A 138 -3.42 0.05 10.64
N PRO A 139 -3.94 -1.17 10.85
CA PRO A 139 -3.68 -1.92 12.07
C PRO A 139 -2.22 -2.41 12.10
N ARG A 140 -1.62 -2.38 13.29
CA ARG A 140 -0.33 -3.04 13.54
C ARG A 140 -0.56 -4.53 13.73
N VAL A 141 -0.12 -5.33 12.76
CA VAL A 141 -0.27 -6.80 12.76
C VAL A 141 1.11 -7.42 12.61
N ALA A 142 1.46 -8.35 13.51
CA ALA A 142 2.70 -9.10 13.43
C ALA A 142 2.80 -9.85 12.09
N GLY A 143 3.97 -9.79 11.45
CA GLY A 143 4.21 -10.42 10.15
C GLY A 143 3.56 -9.72 8.95
N ALA A 144 2.92 -8.55 9.12
CA ALA A 144 2.61 -7.68 7.99
C ALA A 144 3.90 -7.14 7.36
N LEU A 145 3.86 -6.92 6.05
CA LEU A 145 4.95 -6.27 5.32
C LEU A 145 5.14 -4.82 5.83
N PRO A 146 6.33 -4.23 5.65
CA PRO A 146 6.52 -2.81 5.96
C PRO A 146 5.46 -1.95 5.26
N PRO A 147 5.01 -0.87 5.90
CA PRO A 147 4.22 0.15 5.22
C PRO A 147 4.91 0.66 3.96
N VAL A 148 4.15 1.19 3.02
CA VAL A 148 4.70 1.85 1.83
C VAL A 148 4.24 3.30 1.81
N LEU A 149 5.17 4.21 1.54
CA LEU A 149 4.88 5.58 1.15
C LEU A 149 4.94 5.66 -0.38
N ASP A 150 3.80 5.88 -1.01
CA ASP A 150 3.66 6.08 -2.45
C ASP A 150 3.85 7.56 -2.77
N MET A 151 4.95 7.85 -3.49
CA MET A 151 5.40 9.19 -3.87
C MET A 151 5.47 9.30 -5.39
N GLU A 152 4.44 9.90 -5.96
CA GLU A 152 4.37 10.21 -7.38
C GLU A 152 3.78 11.61 -7.62
N TRP A 153 3.89 12.08 -8.86
CA TRP A 153 3.22 13.32 -9.23
C TRP A 153 1.72 13.10 -9.35
N THR A 154 0.94 14.09 -8.95
CA THR A 154 -0.54 14.03 -8.96
C THR A 154 -1.14 14.94 -10.03
N PRO A 155 -0.75 14.84 -11.33
CA PRO A 155 -1.15 15.80 -12.35
C PRO A 155 -2.66 15.81 -12.62
N PHE A 156 -3.35 14.72 -12.26
CA PHE A 156 -4.80 14.55 -12.43
C PHE A 156 -5.60 14.82 -11.16
N SER A 157 -4.95 15.23 -10.06
CA SER A 157 -5.68 15.59 -8.85
C SER A 157 -6.52 16.84 -9.11
N PRO A 158 -7.82 16.86 -8.77
CA PRO A 158 -8.66 18.05 -8.94
C PRO A 158 -8.28 19.19 -7.99
N THR A 159 -7.50 18.89 -6.94
CA THR A 159 -7.30 19.79 -5.79
C THR A 159 -5.83 20.00 -5.42
N CYS A 160 -4.90 19.20 -5.97
CA CYS A 160 -3.47 19.38 -5.72
C CYS A 160 -2.60 18.85 -6.86
N THR A 161 -2.12 19.75 -7.70
CA THR A 161 -1.20 19.45 -8.81
C THR A 161 0.18 20.07 -8.62
N ILE A 162 0.49 20.55 -7.39
CA ILE A 162 1.77 21.22 -7.11
C ILE A 162 2.94 20.26 -7.27
N ARG A 163 4.09 20.81 -7.67
CA ARG A 163 5.37 20.10 -7.72
C ARG A 163 6.37 20.85 -6.85
N PRO A 164 6.46 20.53 -5.55
CA PRO A 164 7.44 21.15 -4.66
C PRO A 164 8.86 20.83 -5.11
N ASP A 165 9.84 21.62 -4.66
CA ASP A 165 11.25 21.31 -4.88
C ASP A 165 11.63 19.92 -4.34
N GLY A 166 12.52 19.21 -5.02
CA GLY A 166 12.93 17.86 -4.64
C GLY A 166 13.46 17.75 -3.22
N ALA A 167 14.13 18.77 -2.68
CA ALA A 167 14.56 18.79 -1.28
C ALA A 167 13.38 18.87 -0.29
N VAL A 168 12.30 19.57 -0.66
CA VAL A 168 11.05 19.58 0.10
C VAL A 168 10.41 18.20 0.07
N VAL A 169 10.29 17.60 -1.12
CA VAL A 169 9.73 16.26 -1.31
C VAL A 169 10.44 15.21 -0.44
N ARG A 170 11.78 15.18 -0.48
CA ARG A 170 12.56 14.22 0.34
C ARG A 170 12.39 14.46 1.83
N ARG A 171 12.38 15.72 2.27
CA ARG A 171 12.15 16.05 3.70
C ARG A 171 10.76 15.59 4.17
N GLU A 172 9.72 15.83 3.36
CA GLU A 172 8.35 15.37 3.68
C GLU A 172 8.27 13.83 3.72
N ALA A 173 8.96 13.14 2.81
CA ALA A 173 9.06 11.69 2.85
C ALA A 173 9.72 11.19 4.15
N GLU A 174 10.85 11.77 4.56
CA GLU A 174 11.54 11.43 5.81
C GLU A 174 10.63 11.64 7.04
N ILE A 175 9.90 12.76 7.11
CA ILE A 175 8.95 13.04 8.21
C ILE A 175 7.89 11.95 8.31
N PHE A 176 7.32 11.54 7.18
CA PHE A 176 6.33 10.47 7.15
C PHE A 176 6.96 9.14 7.59
N MET A 177 8.09 8.78 6.97
CA MET A 177 8.76 7.51 7.20
C MET A 177 9.17 7.32 8.65
N ASP A 178 9.73 8.35 9.29
CA ASP A 178 10.20 8.27 10.67
C ASP A 178 9.03 8.10 11.66
N ALA A 179 7.92 8.82 11.44
CA ALA A 179 6.73 8.69 12.26
C ALA A 179 6.09 7.29 12.14
N VAL A 180 6.05 6.75 10.92
CA VAL A 180 5.49 5.42 10.65
C VAL A 180 6.44 4.32 11.14
N GLU A 181 7.75 4.47 10.98
CA GLU A 181 8.76 3.56 11.52
C GLU A 181 8.67 3.47 13.05
N ALA A 182 8.53 4.60 13.74
CA ALA A 182 8.36 4.65 15.19
C ALA A 182 7.11 3.89 15.67
N HIS A 183 6.02 3.88 14.88
CA HIS A 183 4.78 3.21 15.24
C HIS A 183 4.80 1.70 14.95
N TYR A 184 5.21 1.31 13.74
CA TYR A 184 5.14 -0.07 13.27
C TYR A 184 6.42 -0.88 13.55
N GLY A 185 7.53 -0.21 13.90
CA GLY A 185 8.84 -0.85 14.10
C GLY A 185 9.52 -1.28 12.79
N GLN A 186 8.97 -0.89 11.64
CA GLN A 186 9.49 -1.17 10.31
C GLN A 186 9.54 0.13 9.52
N ARG A 187 10.70 0.46 8.95
CA ARG A 187 10.84 1.62 8.08
C ARG A 187 10.00 1.41 6.82
N PRO A 188 9.19 2.39 6.38
CA PRO A 188 8.42 2.23 5.16
C PRO A 188 9.30 2.01 3.94
N LEU A 189 8.80 1.27 2.95
CA LEU A 189 9.32 1.34 1.59
C LEU A 189 8.84 2.62 0.92
N ILE A 190 9.55 3.07 -0.12
CA ILE A 190 9.06 4.13 -1.01
C ILE A 190 8.67 3.51 -2.34
N TYR A 191 7.41 3.69 -2.72
CA TYR A 191 7.01 3.52 -4.12
C TYR A 191 7.21 4.82 -4.89
N THR A 192 7.70 4.74 -6.13
CA THR A 192 7.82 5.92 -6.99
C THR A 192 7.88 5.58 -8.49
N SER A 193 7.54 6.57 -9.31
CA SER A 193 7.64 6.54 -10.78
C SER A 193 8.99 7.09 -11.26
N ILE A 194 9.32 6.81 -12.53
CA ILE A 194 10.61 7.18 -13.14
C ILE A 194 10.81 8.71 -13.16
N ASP A 195 9.78 9.46 -13.55
CA ASP A 195 9.84 10.92 -13.61
C ASP A 195 9.96 11.53 -12.22
N PHE A 196 9.17 11.06 -11.26
CA PHE A 196 9.23 11.53 -9.88
C PHE A 196 10.58 11.22 -9.22
N TRP A 197 11.15 10.05 -9.53
CA TRP A 197 12.48 9.64 -9.07
C TRP A 197 13.57 10.62 -9.49
N GLU A 198 13.62 10.96 -10.79
CA GLU A 198 14.63 11.87 -11.35
C GLU A 198 14.41 13.30 -10.86
N ASP A 199 13.18 13.82 -10.97
CA ASP A 199 12.84 15.20 -10.60
C ASP A 199 13.21 15.50 -9.14
N ASN A 200 13.00 14.52 -8.25
CA ASN A 200 13.15 14.70 -6.80
C ASN A 200 14.40 14.03 -6.22
N GLN A 201 15.24 13.41 -7.05
CA GLN A 201 16.44 12.67 -6.63
C GLN A 201 16.18 11.68 -5.50
N MET A 202 15.15 10.85 -5.65
CA MET A 202 14.61 10.02 -4.56
C MET A 202 15.64 9.06 -3.95
N TRP A 203 16.67 8.66 -4.71
CA TRP A 203 17.82 7.87 -4.24
C TRP A 203 18.58 8.50 -3.06
N ARG A 204 18.39 9.79 -2.80
CA ARG A 204 19.08 10.49 -1.69
C ARG A 204 18.41 10.27 -0.33
N ILE A 205 17.22 9.66 -0.27
CA ILE A 205 16.53 9.42 1.00
C ILE A 205 17.26 8.30 1.77
N PRO A 206 17.74 8.56 3.00
CA PRO A 206 18.53 7.60 3.73
C PRO A 206 17.70 6.38 4.16
N ARG A 207 18.35 5.21 4.14
CA ARG A 207 17.77 3.92 4.57
C ARG A 207 16.47 3.54 3.85
N ALA A 208 16.16 4.14 2.70
CA ALA A 208 14.98 3.79 1.94
C ALA A 208 15.19 2.48 1.15
N GLU A 209 14.25 1.55 1.30
CA GLU A 209 14.06 0.47 0.35
C GLU A 209 13.02 0.91 -0.69
N PHE A 210 13.28 0.63 -1.97
CA PHE A 210 12.44 1.13 -3.05
C PHE A 210 11.58 0.05 -3.69
N TRP A 211 10.32 0.41 -3.95
CA TRP A 211 9.42 -0.24 -4.88
C TRP A 211 9.34 0.63 -6.13
N LEU A 212 9.94 0.18 -7.23
CA LEU A 212 10.10 1.03 -8.41
C LEU A 212 9.11 0.64 -9.50
N ARG A 213 8.41 1.62 -10.07
CA ARG A 213 7.56 1.39 -11.24
C ARG A 213 8.38 1.46 -12.52
N SER A 214 8.34 0.42 -13.33
CA SER A 214 8.88 0.46 -14.69
C SER A 214 8.22 -0.58 -15.57
N VAL A 215 7.32 -0.15 -16.44
CA VAL A 215 6.50 -1.05 -17.29
C VAL A 215 7.10 -1.28 -18.68
N ALA A 216 8.22 -0.64 -19.00
CA ALA A 216 8.82 -0.66 -20.34
C ALA A 216 10.35 -0.82 -20.36
N ALA A 217 10.99 -1.04 -19.20
CA ALA A 217 12.42 -1.37 -19.11
C ALA A 217 12.76 -1.97 -17.73
N HIS A 218 13.82 -2.76 -17.63
CA HIS A 218 14.25 -3.30 -16.34
C HIS A 218 14.71 -2.15 -15.39
N PRO A 219 14.38 -2.17 -14.09
CA PRO A 219 14.72 -1.07 -13.17
C PRO A 219 16.22 -0.74 -13.10
N ASP A 220 17.10 -1.75 -13.16
CA ASP A 220 18.56 -1.54 -13.19
C ASP A 220 19.03 -0.59 -14.30
N ARG A 221 18.34 -0.57 -15.45
CA ARG A 221 18.68 0.29 -16.59
C ARG A 221 18.27 1.74 -16.34
N LEU A 222 17.07 1.95 -15.80
CA LEU A 222 16.48 3.27 -15.64
C LEU A 222 16.96 3.96 -14.36
N TYR A 223 16.90 3.25 -13.23
CA TYR A 223 17.13 3.85 -11.92
C TYR A 223 18.58 3.74 -11.45
N ARG A 224 19.32 2.73 -11.93
CA ARG A 224 20.73 2.47 -11.54
C ARG A 224 20.93 2.43 -10.03
N HIS A 225 19.93 1.95 -9.30
CA HIS A 225 19.87 1.91 -7.85
C HIS A 225 19.26 0.58 -7.39
N PRO A 226 19.68 0.01 -6.25
CA PRO A 226 19.03 -1.15 -5.66
C PRO A 226 17.52 -0.93 -5.46
N TRP A 227 16.75 -1.97 -5.72
CA TRP A 227 15.30 -2.00 -5.54
C TRP A 227 14.89 -3.29 -4.85
N THR A 228 13.76 -3.25 -4.16
CA THR A 228 13.21 -4.38 -3.38
C THR A 228 11.98 -4.96 -4.07
N PHE A 229 11.14 -4.09 -4.63
CA PHE A 229 10.00 -4.49 -5.44
C PHE A 229 10.00 -3.74 -6.76
N TRP A 230 9.40 -4.35 -7.78
CA TRP A 230 9.28 -3.77 -9.10
C TRP A 230 7.85 -3.96 -9.60
N GLN A 231 7.15 -2.85 -9.85
CA GLN A 231 5.88 -2.85 -10.60
C GLN A 231 6.19 -2.86 -12.09
N TYR A 232 5.85 -3.95 -12.77
CA TYR A 232 6.25 -4.21 -14.15
C TYR A 232 5.09 -4.17 -15.15
N SER A 233 3.85 -4.11 -14.68
CA SER A 233 2.65 -3.99 -15.52
C SER A 233 1.50 -3.39 -14.73
N SER A 234 0.60 -2.70 -15.42
CA SER A 234 -0.70 -2.24 -14.91
C SER A 234 -1.89 -2.96 -15.56
N THR A 235 -1.62 -3.90 -16.45
CA THR A 235 -2.61 -4.60 -17.29
C THR A 235 -2.65 -6.10 -16.98
N GLY A 236 -2.25 -6.47 -15.76
CA GLY A 236 -2.19 -7.86 -15.32
C GLY A 236 -3.56 -8.52 -15.25
N LEU A 237 -3.60 -9.81 -15.58
CA LEU A 237 -4.79 -10.65 -15.52
C LEU A 237 -4.51 -11.84 -14.62
N ILE A 238 -5.30 -12.01 -13.55
CA ILE A 238 -5.07 -13.06 -12.55
C ILE A 238 -6.40 -13.69 -12.17
N ASP A 239 -6.44 -15.03 -12.11
CA ASP A 239 -7.57 -15.74 -11.55
C ASP A 239 -7.92 -15.20 -10.14
N GLY A 240 -9.18 -14.79 -9.98
CA GLY A 240 -9.68 -14.20 -8.73
C GLY A 240 -9.65 -12.67 -8.67
N VAL A 241 -9.09 -11.99 -9.66
CA VAL A 241 -9.19 -10.53 -9.81
C VAL A 241 -10.02 -10.22 -11.05
N THR A 242 -11.05 -9.39 -10.89
CA THR A 242 -11.84 -8.95 -12.04
C THR A 242 -11.18 -7.75 -12.70
N GLY A 243 -10.92 -7.84 -14.01
CA GLY A 243 -10.27 -6.77 -14.76
C GLY A 243 -8.75 -6.73 -14.57
N GLU A 244 -8.16 -5.59 -14.87
CA GLU A 244 -6.72 -5.38 -14.84
C GLU A 244 -6.21 -5.04 -13.42
N VAL A 245 -5.00 -5.52 -13.11
CA VAL A 245 -4.33 -5.28 -11.83
C VAL A 245 -2.84 -5.06 -12.02
N ASP A 246 -2.25 -4.24 -11.16
CA ASP A 246 -0.82 -3.98 -11.15
C ASP A 246 -0.04 -5.24 -10.72
N LEU A 247 0.96 -5.60 -11.53
CA LEU A 247 1.79 -6.78 -11.29
C LEU A 247 3.17 -6.39 -10.78
N ASN A 248 3.61 -7.12 -9.77
CA ASN A 248 4.84 -6.83 -9.04
C ASN A 248 5.72 -8.06 -8.87
N VAL A 249 7.03 -7.86 -8.82
CA VAL A 249 8.00 -8.86 -8.37
C VAL A 249 8.82 -8.36 -7.20
N PHE A 250 9.26 -9.29 -6.34
CA PHE A 250 10.28 -9.05 -5.32
C PHE A 250 11.67 -9.34 -5.89
N ALA A 251 12.66 -8.52 -5.51
CA ALA A 251 14.04 -8.67 -5.91
C ALA A 251 14.71 -9.85 -5.19
N GLY A 252 14.78 -11.01 -5.86
CA GLY A 252 15.57 -12.15 -5.42
C GLY A 252 14.92 -13.50 -5.65
N SER A 253 15.52 -14.51 -5.03
CA SER A 253 15.02 -15.88 -5.04
C SER A 253 13.89 -16.08 -4.00
N ALA A 254 13.23 -17.25 -4.07
CA ALA A 254 12.29 -17.65 -3.04
C ALA A 254 12.93 -17.78 -1.64
N GLN A 255 14.24 -18.06 -1.55
CA GLN A 255 14.94 -18.08 -0.26
C GLN A 255 15.19 -16.67 0.26
N ASP A 256 15.56 -15.74 -0.62
CA ASP A 256 15.76 -14.33 -0.24
C ASP A 256 14.46 -13.73 0.29
N TRP A 257 13.33 -14.06 -0.32
CA TRP A 257 12.00 -13.69 0.17
C TRP A 257 11.74 -14.21 1.60
N ARG A 258 12.00 -15.50 1.86
CA ARG A 258 11.83 -16.08 3.20
C ARG A 258 12.71 -15.38 4.24
N ASN A 259 13.97 -15.10 3.88
CA ASN A 259 14.90 -14.38 4.74
C ASN A 259 14.43 -12.95 5.01
N TRP A 260 13.95 -12.26 3.97
CA TRP A 260 13.47 -10.87 4.03
C TRP A 260 12.22 -10.74 4.92
N LEU A 261 11.29 -11.71 4.83
CA LEU A 261 10.14 -11.82 5.74
C LEU A 261 10.57 -12.11 7.18
N ALA A 262 11.46 -13.10 7.38
CA ALA A 262 11.89 -13.52 8.71
C ALA A 262 12.59 -12.39 9.48
N ALA A 263 13.37 -11.55 8.80
CA ALA A 263 14.01 -10.38 9.38
C ALA A 263 13.01 -9.34 9.93
N ARG A 264 11.76 -9.37 9.47
CA ARG A 264 10.72 -8.37 9.71
C ARG A 264 9.52 -8.88 10.52
N ALA A 265 9.50 -10.16 10.90
CA ALA A 265 8.39 -10.79 11.60
C ALA A 265 8.24 -10.40 13.09
N ARG A 266 8.66 -9.19 13.48
CA ARG A 266 8.65 -8.70 14.88
C ARG A 266 7.35 -8.01 15.27
#